data_AF-A0AAT9HWC6-F1
#
_entry.id   AF-A0AAT9HWC6-F1
#
_cell.length_a   1.000
_cell.length_b   1.000
_cell.length_c   1.000
_cell.angle_alpha   90.00
_cell.angle_beta   90.00
_cell.angle_gamma   90.00
#
_symmetry.space_group_name_H-M   'P 1'
#
loop_
_entity.id
_entity.type
_entity.pdbx_description
1 polymer ?
#
loop_
_entity_poly.entity_id
_entity_poly.type
_entity_poly.pdbx_seq_one_letter_code
_entity_poly.pdbx_strand_id
1 'polypeptide(L)'
;MKWSRSGEKVILIRRETNPDDLDGMIAAEGILTSRGGKTSHAAVVARGMGKTCVCGAEELEVDTKRRRMTVPGGQVVEEGDVVSIDGSSGKVYLGEVPVVPSPVVEYFEGRMHPGADDADELVEAVHRMMAFADRKRRLRVRANADNAEDALRARRFGAQGIGLCRTEHMFLGDRRELVERLILADTQTEREESLKALLPLQRRDFVELFEAMDGLPVTVRLLDPPLHEFLPDITELSVRVALAESRQEPHENELRLLQAVHRLHEQNPMLGLRGVRLGLVIPGLFTMQVRAIAEAAAERRAAKCDPVRRS
;
A
#
# COMPACT_ATOMS: atom_id res chain seq x y z
N MET A 1 -12.28 -4.66 3.15
CA MET A 1 -11.07 -4.39 3.95
C MET A 1 -10.14 -5.59 4.07
N LYS A 2 -10.60 -6.76 4.56
CA LYS A 2 -9.74 -7.95 4.74
C LYS A 2 -8.96 -8.35 3.47
N TRP A 3 -9.62 -8.36 2.31
CA TRP A 3 -9.01 -8.77 1.03
C TRP A 3 -8.12 -7.69 0.39
N SER A 4 -8.53 -6.42 0.46
CA SER A 4 -7.67 -5.33 0.00
C SER A 4 -6.35 -5.27 0.78
N ARG A 5 -6.35 -5.59 2.09
CA ARG A 5 -5.13 -5.69 2.90
C ARG A 5 -4.25 -6.90 2.57
N SER A 6 -4.79 -7.92 1.89
CA SER A 6 -4.01 -9.05 1.37
C SER A 6 -3.55 -8.86 -0.08
N GLY A 7 -3.75 -7.67 -0.66
CA GLY A 7 -3.34 -7.34 -2.03
C GLY A 7 -4.33 -7.76 -3.12
N GLU A 8 -5.51 -8.25 -2.74
CA GLU A 8 -6.54 -8.68 -3.70
C GLU A 8 -7.29 -7.49 -4.30
N LYS A 9 -7.63 -7.59 -5.58
CA LYS A 9 -8.48 -6.62 -6.27
C LYS A 9 -9.95 -6.87 -5.90
N VAL A 10 -10.61 -5.86 -5.32
CA VAL A 10 -11.97 -6.02 -4.78
C VAL A 10 -12.95 -5.08 -5.48
N ILE A 11 -14.14 -5.56 -5.82
CA ILE A 11 -15.29 -4.72 -6.20
C ILE A 11 -16.23 -4.59 -4.99
N LEU A 12 -16.52 -3.36 -4.59
CA LEU A 12 -17.50 -3.08 -3.53
C LEU A 12 -18.91 -3.07 -4.13
N ILE A 13 -19.73 -4.06 -3.74
CA ILE A 13 -21.12 -4.18 -4.18
C ILE A 13 -22.06 -3.77 -3.05
N ARG A 14 -22.95 -2.80 -3.30
CA ARG A 14 -23.92 -2.29 -2.32
C ARG A 14 -25.27 -2.05 -2.98
N ARG A 15 -26.35 -1.92 -2.19
CA ARG A 15 -27.62 -1.39 -2.72
C ARG A 15 -27.47 0.09 -3.03
N GLU A 16 -27.05 0.84 -2.03
CA GLU A 16 -26.69 2.26 -2.07
C GLU A 16 -25.48 2.43 -1.15
N THR A 17 -24.59 3.39 -1.43
CA THR A 17 -23.49 3.72 -0.51
C THR A 17 -23.89 4.83 0.44
N ASN A 18 -23.32 4.82 1.64
CA ASN A 18 -23.44 5.88 2.63
C ASN A 18 -22.03 6.35 3.07
N PRO A 19 -21.93 7.39 3.93
CA PRO A 19 -20.64 7.87 4.40
C PRO A 19 -19.79 6.82 5.14
N ASP A 20 -20.42 5.84 5.81
CA ASP A 20 -19.70 4.78 6.53
C ASP A 20 -19.00 3.79 5.57
N ASP A 21 -19.44 3.74 4.31
CA ASP A 21 -18.84 2.88 3.27
C ASP A 21 -17.54 3.48 2.69
N LEU A 22 -17.14 4.70 3.09
CA LEU A 22 -16.01 5.44 2.51
C LEU A 22 -14.70 4.65 2.52
N ASP A 23 -14.36 4.02 3.64
CA ASP A 23 -13.13 3.22 3.75
C ASP A 23 -13.15 2.03 2.80
N GLY A 24 -14.32 1.40 2.62
CA GLY A 24 -14.52 0.32 1.65
C GLY A 24 -14.39 0.83 0.21
N MET A 25 -14.92 2.01 -0.08
CA MET A 25 -14.80 2.66 -1.39
C MET A 25 -13.34 3.01 -1.71
N ILE A 26 -12.57 3.46 -0.72
CA ILE A 26 -11.12 3.73 -0.84
C ILE A 26 -10.32 2.44 -1.04
N ALA A 27 -10.78 1.31 -0.51
CA ALA A 27 -10.10 0.02 -0.64
C ALA A 27 -10.42 -0.76 -1.93
N ALA A 28 -11.54 -0.49 -2.60
CA ALA A 28 -12.01 -1.25 -3.76
C ALA A 28 -11.46 -0.74 -5.11
N GLU A 29 -11.23 -1.60 -6.09
CA GLU A 29 -10.89 -1.21 -7.48
C GLU A 29 -12.09 -0.57 -8.20
N GLY A 30 -13.30 -0.99 -7.81
CA GLY A 30 -14.54 -0.51 -8.41
C GLY A 30 -15.72 -0.59 -7.46
N ILE A 31 -16.75 0.18 -7.75
CA ILE A 31 -17.98 0.28 -6.94
C ILE A 31 -19.17 -0.07 -7.83
N LEU A 32 -20.03 -0.97 -7.34
CA LEU A 32 -21.26 -1.36 -8.00
C LEU A 32 -22.44 -1.11 -7.06
N THR A 33 -23.40 -0.28 -7.49
CA THR A 33 -24.64 -0.08 -6.73
C THR A 33 -25.88 -0.46 -7.52
N SER A 34 -26.81 -1.17 -6.89
CA SER A 34 -28.09 -1.52 -7.52
C SER A 34 -29.08 -0.35 -7.58
N ARG A 35 -28.86 0.70 -6.78
CA ARG A 35 -29.64 1.94 -6.79
C ARG A 35 -28.74 3.17 -6.85
N GLY A 36 -29.36 4.30 -7.15
CA GLY A 36 -28.71 5.61 -7.24
C GLY A 36 -28.34 5.99 -8.67
N GLY A 37 -28.48 7.28 -9.00
CA GLY A 37 -28.17 7.80 -10.32
C GLY A 37 -26.75 8.37 -10.45
N LYS A 38 -26.50 9.07 -11.56
CA LYS A 38 -25.21 9.74 -11.87
C LYS A 38 -24.77 10.80 -10.84
N THR A 39 -25.68 11.22 -9.97
CA THR A 39 -25.47 12.21 -8.89
C THR A 39 -25.55 11.58 -7.49
N SER A 40 -25.64 10.26 -7.39
CA SER A 40 -25.67 9.54 -6.11
C SER A 40 -24.34 9.66 -5.36
N HIS A 41 -24.37 9.39 -4.05
CA HIS A 41 -23.18 9.38 -3.19
C HIS A 41 -22.06 8.52 -3.81
N ALA A 42 -22.39 7.30 -4.27
CA ALA A 42 -21.46 6.41 -4.97
C ALA A 42 -20.81 7.07 -6.19
N ALA A 43 -21.62 7.65 -7.08
CA ALA A 43 -21.15 8.26 -8.32
C ALA A 43 -20.24 9.47 -8.08
N VAL A 44 -20.61 10.33 -7.12
CA VAL A 44 -19.85 11.56 -6.81
C VAL A 44 -18.52 11.22 -6.16
N VAL A 45 -18.53 10.34 -5.16
CA VAL A 45 -17.32 9.95 -4.43
C VAL A 45 -16.38 9.14 -5.32
N ALA A 46 -16.89 8.17 -6.08
CA ALA A 46 -16.08 7.37 -7.00
C ALA A 46 -15.41 8.24 -8.08
N ARG A 47 -16.15 9.21 -8.65
CA ARG A 47 -15.58 10.16 -9.61
C ARG A 47 -14.48 11.02 -8.98
N GLY A 48 -14.69 11.51 -7.76
CA GLY A 48 -13.68 12.26 -7.02
C GLY A 48 -12.41 11.45 -6.73
N MET A 49 -12.54 10.12 -6.60
CA MET A 49 -11.45 9.19 -6.35
C MET A 49 -10.84 8.60 -7.64
N GLY A 50 -11.40 8.88 -8.82
CA GLY A 50 -10.96 8.27 -10.08
C GLY A 50 -11.23 6.76 -10.17
N LYS A 51 -12.22 6.25 -9.42
CA LYS A 51 -12.58 4.83 -9.41
C LYS A 51 -13.75 4.53 -10.33
N THR A 52 -13.72 3.35 -10.93
CA THR A 52 -14.83 2.86 -11.76
C THR A 52 -16.08 2.68 -10.89
N CYS A 53 -17.17 3.40 -11.19
CA CYS A 53 -18.50 3.14 -10.60
C CYS A 53 -19.48 2.76 -11.69
N VAL A 54 -20.20 1.67 -11.46
CA VAL A 54 -21.50 1.42 -12.10
C VAL A 54 -22.55 1.62 -11.03
N CYS A 55 -23.40 2.62 -11.22
CA CYS A 55 -24.37 2.99 -10.22
C CYS A 55 -25.78 2.93 -10.84
N GLY A 56 -26.75 2.34 -10.12
CA GLY A 56 -28.12 2.16 -10.62
C GLY A 56 -28.33 0.89 -11.45
N ALA A 57 -27.62 -0.19 -11.13
CA ALA A 57 -27.86 -1.51 -11.71
C ALA A 57 -29.14 -2.14 -11.10
N GLU A 58 -30.30 -1.59 -11.43
CA GLU A 58 -31.61 -1.93 -10.82
C GLU A 58 -32.00 -3.39 -11.01
N GLU A 59 -31.48 -4.02 -12.06
CA GLU A 59 -31.66 -5.43 -12.38
C GLU A 59 -30.93 -6.38 -11.41
N LEU A 60 -30.01 -5.87 -10.58
CA LEU A 60 -29.27 -6.64 -9.61
C LEU A 60 -29.95 -6.60 -8.23
N GLU A 61 -30.28 -7.77 -7.70
CA GLU A 61 -30.79 -7.88 -6.33
C GLU A 61 -29.65 -8.14 -5.35
N VAL A 62 -29.22 -7.11 -4.63
CA VAL A 62 -28.13 -7.20 -3.65
C VAL A 62 -28.69 -7.55 -2.26
N ASP A 63 -28.20 -8.61 -1.61
CA ASP A 63 -28.50 -8.97 -0.23
C ASP A 63 -27.22 -8.84 0.63
N THR A 64 -27.08 -7.70 1.31
CA THR A 64 -25.90 -7.41 2.14
C THR A 64 -25.83 -8.26 3.40
N LYS A 65 -26.95 -8.81 3.89
CA LYS A 65 -26.95 -9.68 5.08
C LYS A 65 -26.41 -11.07 4.74
N ARG A 66 -26.81 -11.60 3.59
CA ARG A 66 -26.32 -12.89 3.08
C ARG A 66 -25.04 -12.78 2.25
N ARG A 67 -24.57 -11.56 1.99
CA ARG A 67 -23.34 -11.25 1.23
C ARG A 67 -23.35 -11.84 -0.18
N ARG A 68 -24.48 -11.68 -0.87
CA ARG A 68 -24.68 -12.18 -2.23
C ARG A 68 -25.45 -11.20 -3.09
N MET A 69 -25.30 -11.28 -4.41
CA MET A 69 -26.17 -10.61 -5.37
C MET A 69 -26.80 -11.61 -6.33
N THR A 70 -28.02 -11.32 -6.78
CA THR A 70 -28.72 -12.13 -7.79
C THR A 70 -28.78 -11.33 -9.09
N VAL A 71 -28.32 -11.94 -10.18
CA VAL A 71 -28.37 -11.33 -11.53
C VAL A 71 -29.67 -11.70 -12.25
N PRO A 72 -30.04 -10.99 -13.33
CA PRO A 72 -31.14 -11.41 -14.21
C PRO A 72 -30.98 -12.86 -14.67
N GLY A 73 -32.04 -13.65 -14.53
CA GLY A 73 -32.00 -15.09 -14.81
C GLY A 73 -31.77 -15.98 -13.56
N GLY A 74 -31.62 -15.38 -12.37
CA GLY A 74 -31.65 -16.09 -11.09
C GLY A 74 -30.33 -16.70 -10.64
N GLN A 75 -29.24 -16.48 -11.38
CA GLN A 75 -27.90 -16.86 -10.94
C GLN A 75 -27.47 -16.00 -9.74
N VAL A 76 -26.89 -16.67 -8.74
CA VAL A 76 -26.40 -16.04 -7.51
C VAL A 76 -24.88 -15.89 -7.61
N VAL A 77 -24.40 -14.71 -7.24
CA VAL A 77 -22.99 -14.37 -7.11
C VAL A 77 -22.72 -14.16 -5.63
N GLU A 78 -21.80 -14.95 -5.08
CA GLU A 78 -21.44 -14.94 -3.68
C GLU A 78 -20.22 -14.05 -3.41
N GLU A 79 -20.00 -13.70 -2.14
CA GLU A 79 -18.78 -13.02 -1.72
C GLU A 79 -17.54 -13.86 -2.11
N GLY A 80 -16.73 -13.34 -3.03
CA GLY A 80 -15.47 -13.97 -3.47
C GLY A 80 -15.46 -14.33 -4.93
N ASP A 81 -16.63 -14.35 -5.54
CA ASP A 81 -16.75 -14.54 -6.98
C ASP A 81 -16.18 -13.33 -7.73
N VAL A 82 -15.51 -13.62 -8.84
CA VAL A 82 -14.92 -12.60 -9.70
C VAL A 82 -16.01 -11.94 -10.54
N VAL A 83 -16.03 -10.61 -10.50
CA VAL A 83 -16.93 -9.77 -11.29
C VAL A 83 -16.09 -8.68 -11.95
N SER A 84 -16.47 -8.28 -13.15
CA SER A 84 -15.87 -7.14 -13.85
C SER A 84 -16.94 -6.09 -14.14
N ILE A 85 -16.58 -4.81 -14.03
CA ILE A 85 -17.51 -3.69 -14.28
C ILE A 85 -16.92 -2.70 -15.28
N ASP A 86 -17.78 -2.12 -16.11
CA ASP A 86 -17.44 -1.04 -17.04
C ASP A 86 -18.23 0.22 -16.68
N GLY A 87 -17.56 1.19 -16.07
CA GLY A 87 -18.15 2.47 -15.68
C GLY A 87 -18.56 3.37 -16.85
N SER A 88 -18.13 3.07 -18.08
CA SER A 88 -18.49 3.83 -19.29
C SER A 88 -19.81 3.34 -19.88
N SER A 89 -19.94 2.02 -20.08
CA SER A 89 -21.16 1.42 -20.64
C SER A 89 -22.20 1.05 -19.58
N GLY A 90 -21.82 0.98 -18.31
CA GLY A 90 -22.67 0.52 -17.21
C GLY A 90 -22.83 -1.00 -17.15
N LYS A 91 -22.05 -1.76 -17.93
CA LYS A 91 -22.15 -3.23 -17.98
C LYS A 91 -21.44 -3.88 -16.80
N VAL A 92 -22.03 -4.99 -16.35
CA VAL A 92 -21.49 -5.88 -15.31
C VAL A 92 -21.31 -7.26 -15.94
N TYR A 93 -20.14 -7.85 -15.76
CA TYR A 93 -19.77 -9.13 -16.32
C TYR A 93 -19.44 -10.12 -15.21
N LEU A 94 -19.89 -11.35 -15.37
CA LEU A 94 -19.47 -12.46 -14.51
C LEU A 94 -18.09 -12.93 -14.96
N GLY A 95 -17.19 -13.12 -14.00
CA GLY A 95 -15.81 -13.51 -14.23
C GLY A 95 -14.88 -12.35 -14.57
N GLU A 96 -13.64 -12.71 -14.87
CA GLU A 96 -12.59 -11.77 -15.24
C GLU A 96 -12.72 -11.37 -16.70
N VAL A 97 -12.87 -10.08 -16.96
CA VAL A 97 -12.76 -9.51 -18.30
C VAL A 97 -11.37 -8.88 -18.43
N PRO A 98 -10.59 -9.22 -19.47
CA PRO A 98 -9.30 -8.59 -19.70
C PRO A 98 -9.46 -7.07 -19.82
N VAL A 99 -8.78 -6.34 -18.93
CA VAL A 99 -8.73 -4.89 -18.96
C VAL A 99 -7.45 -4.43 -19.64
N VAL A 100 -7.57 -3.43 -20.51
CA VAL A 100 -6.40 -2.76 -21.12
C VAL A 100 -6.23 -1.38 -20.48
N PRO A 101 -4.99 -0.94 -20.21
CA PRO A 101 -4.76 0.42 -19.76
C PRO A 101 -5.21 1.42 -20.81
N SER A 102 -5.69 2.60 -20.38
CA SER A 102 -6.07 3.65 -21.32
C SER A 102 -4.84 4.21 -22.04
N PRO A 103 -4.98 4.81 -23.24
CA PRO A 103 -3.87 5.45 -23.94
C PRO A 103 -3.11 6.48 -23.08
N VAL A 104 -3.82 7.17 -22.18
CA VAL A 104 -3.21 8.11 -21.23
C VAL A 104 -2.35 7.39 -20.18
N VAL A 105 -2.79 6.24 -19.66
CA VAL A 105 -1.98 5.43 -18.73
C VAL A 105 -0.78 4.85 -19.45
N GLU A 106 -0.95 4.33 -20.66
CA GLU A 106 0.14 3.84 -21.52
C GLU A 106 1.19 4.93 -21.77
N TYR A 107 0.75 6.16 -22.02
CA TYR A 107 1.61 7.35 -22.14
C TYR A 107 2.43 7.59 -20.86
N PHE A 108 1.80 7.64 -19.68
CA PHE A 108 2.52 7.88 -18.42
C PHE A 108 3.41 6.70 -18.00
N GLU A 109 3.09 5.47 -18.41
CA GLU A 109 3.98 4.31 -18.24
C GLU A 109 5.15 4.30 -19.23
N GLY A 110 5.22 5.28 -20.15
CA GLY A 110 6.28 5.42 -21.13
C GLY A 110 6.18 4.47 -22.32
N ARG A 111 5.01 3.85 -22.53
CA ARG A 111 4.73 2.91 -23.63
C ARG A 111 4.15 3.59 -24.87
N MET A 112 3.68 4.83 -24.76
CA MET A 112 3.30 5.69 -25.88
C MET A 112 4.09 7.01 -25.87
N HIS A 113 4.34 7.56 -27.05
CA HIS A 113 5.04 8.84 -27.21
C HIS A 113 4.17 9.89 -27.92
N PRO A 114 4.15 11.14 -27.42
CA PRO A 114 3.46 12.23 -28.09
C PRO A 114 4.19 12.53 -29.40
N GLY A 115 3.45 12.55 -30.51
CA GLY A 115 4.00 12.76 -31.86
C GLY A 115 4.50 11.49 -32.56
N ALA A 116 4.18 10.29 -32.04
CA ALA A 116 4.23 9.07 -32.85
C ALA A 116 3.12 9.12 -33.92
N ASP A 117 3.32 8.47 -35.07
CA ASP A 117 2.36 8.48 -36.19
C ASP A 117 0.99 7.88 -35.82
N ASP A 118 0.92 7.11 -34.74
CA ASP A 118 -0.27 6.48 -34.13
C ASP A 118 -0.71 7.11 -32.80
N ALA A 119 -0.15 8.27 -32.43
CA ALA A 119 -0.47 8.92 -31.16
C ALA A 119 -1.94 9.41 -31.13
N ASP A 120 -2.70 8.92 -30.15
CA ASP A 120 -4.07 9.36 -29.89
C ASP A 120 -4.11 10.88 -29.60
N GLU A 121 -5.06 11.61 -30.21
CA GLU A 121 -5.28 13.05 -30.00
C GLU A 121 -5.41 13.39 -28.50
N LEU A 122 -5.99 12.47 -27.72
CA LEU A 122 -6.08 12.57 -26.27
C LEU A 122 -4.69 12.60 -25.60
N VAL A 123 -3.77 11.74 -26.03
CA VAL A 123 -2.39 11.69 -25.49
C VAL A 123 -1.66 12.99 -25.77
N GLU A 124 -1.81 13.55 -26.98
CA GLU A 124 -1.21 14.85 -27.28
C GLU A 124 -1.78 15.99 -26.43
N ALA A 125 -3.11 16.02 -26.25
CA ALA A 125 -3.76 17.04 -25.43
C ALA A 125 -3.28 16.97 -23.97
N VAL A 126 -3.18 15.77 -23.41
CA VAL A 126 -2.65 15.54 -22.06
C VAL A 126 -1.19 15.97 -21.98
N HIS A 127 -0.34 15.58 -22.94
CA HIS A 127 1.07 15.98 -22.97
C HIS A 127 1.23 17.51 -22.99
N ARG A 128 0.50 18.21 -23.85
CA ARG A 128 0.52 19.68 -23.93
C ARG A 128 0.12 20.31 -22.60
N MET A 129 -0.93 19.79 -21.96
CA MET A 129 -1.41 20.30 -20.67
C MET A 129 -0.39 20.08 -19.55
N MET A 130 0.19 18.88 -19.45
CA MET A 130 1.22 18.55 -18.46
C MET A 130 2.46 19.42 -18.65
N ALA A 131 2.95 19.57 -19.89
CA ALA A 131 4.11 20.42 -20.17
C ALA A 131 3.84 21.89 -19.82
N PHE A 132 2.62 22.39 -20.04
CA PHE A 132 2.25 23.75 -19.61
C PHE A 132 2.20 23.86 -18.08
N ALA A 133 1.59 22.90 -17.40
CA ALA A 133 1.50 22.85 -15.94
C ALA A 133 2.91 22.83 -15.31
N ASP A 134 3.81 22.00 -15.83
CA ASP A 134 5.21 21.92 -15.38
C ASP A 134 5.99 23.22 -15.57
N ARG A 135 5.76 23.95 -16.67
CA ARG A 135 6.38 25.26 -16.91
C ARG A 135 5.86 26.36 -15.99
N LYS A 136 4.58 26.29 -15.60
CA LYS A 136 3.93 27.36 -14.81
C LYS A 136 3.99 27.13 -13.31
N ARG A 137 4.07 25.88 -12.85
CA ARG A 137 4.06 25.58 -11.42
C ARG A 137 5.31 26.12 -10.72
N ARG A 138 5.10 26.61 -9.51
CA ARG A 138 6.18 26.97 -8.58
C ARG A 138 6.54 25.81 -7.66
N LEU A 139 5.55 25.02 -7.24
CA LEU A 139 5.74 23.88 -6.36
C LEU A 139 6.39 22.72 -7.13
N ARG A 140 7.37 22.07 -6.49
CA ARG A 140 7.88 20.78 -6.95
C ARG A 140 6.88 19.69 -6.60
N VAL A 141 6.71 18.72 -7.49
CA VAL A 141 5.88 17.54 -7.24
C VAL A 141 6.83 16.38 -6.97
N ARG A 142 6.78 15.84 -5.75
CA ARG A 142 7.55 14.67 -5.33
C ARG A 142 6.55 13.57 -4.94
N ALA A 143 6.95 12.32 -5.07
CA ALA A 143 6.06 11.20 -4.77
C ALA A 143 6.25 10.66 -3.35
N ASN A 144 5.23 9.97 -2.87
CA ASN A 144 5.36 9.04 -1.76
C ASN A 144 5.59 7.66 -2.38
N ALA A 145 6.73 7.04 -2.10
CA ALA A 145 7.08 5.73 -2.63
C ALA A 145 8.05 5.04 -1.66
N ASP A 146 7.80 3.75 -1.41
CA ASP A 146 8.49 3.01 -0.36
C ASP A 146 9.41 1.91 -0.92
N ASN A 147 9.31 1.61 -2.21
CA ASN A 147 10.14 0.63 -2.92
C ASN A 147 10.59 1.19 -4.29
N ALA A 148 11.51 0.46 -4.95
CA ALA A 148 12.09 0.88 -6.22
C ALA A 148 11.08 0.89 -7.39
N GLU A 149 10.14 -0.05 -7.42
CA GLU A 149 9.11 -0.12 -8.47
C GLU A 149 8.20 1.11 -8.45
N ASP A 150 7.68 1.46 -7.28
CA ASP A 150 6.84 2.64 -7.07
C ASP A 150 7.61 3.92 -7.37
N ALA A 151 8.90 3.97 -7.00
CA ALA A 151 9.75 5.12 -7.27
C ALA A 151 10.02 5.30 -8.78
N LEU A 152 10.31 4.21 -9.50
CA LEU A 152 10.46 4.22 -10.96
C LEU A 152 9.16 4.67 -11.64
N ARG A 153 8.01 4.16 -11.18
CA ARG A 153 6.71 4.55 -11.70
C ARG A 153 6.43 6.03 -11.47
N ALA A 154 6.63 6.51 -10.25
CA ALA A 154 6.50 7.93 -9.91
C ALA A 154 7.41 8.81 -10.79
N ARG A 155 8.65 8.38 -11.03
CA ARG A 155 9.60 9.07 -11.90
C ARG A 155 9.11 9.15 -13.35
N ARG A 156 8.56 8.07 -13.90
CA ARG A 156 7.94 8.07 -15.25
C ARG A 156 6.79 9.07 -15.36
N PHE A 157 6.04 9.24 -14.27
CA PHE A 157 4.91 10.17 -14.18
C PHE A 157 5.36 11.62 -13.92
N GLY A 158 6.67 11.90 -13.91
CA GLY A 158 7.24 13.25 -13.77
C GLY A 158 7.57 13.67 -12.34
N ALA A 159 7.55 12.76 -11.37
CA ALA A 159 7.95 13.07 -10.00
C ALA A 159 9.42 13.53 -9.92
N GLN A 160 9.64 14.63 -9.20
CA GLN A 160 10.95 15.29 -9.08
C GLN A 160 11.72 14.82 -7.84
N GLY A 161 11.57 13.55 -7.48
CA GLY A 161 12.11 12.96 -6.25
C GLY A 161 11.03 12.29 -5.40
N ILE A 162 11.48 11.68 -4.31
CA ILE A 162 10.61 11.12 -3.27
C ILE A 162 10.54 12.10 -2.11
N GLY A 163 9.32 12.53 -1.77
CA GLY A 163 9.03 13.42 -0.65
C GLY A 163 8.85 12.67 0.66
N LEU A 164 8.44 11.40 0.59
CA LEU A 164 8.29 10.52 1.74
C LEU A 164 8.48 9.06 1.30
N CYS A 165 9.54 8.43 1.79
CA CYS A 165 9.73 6.98 1.79
C CYS A 165 9.52 6.49 3.22
N ARG A 166 8.54 5.62 3.42
CA ARG A 166 8.18 4.99 4.69
C ARG A 166 8.97 3.71 4.85
N THR A 167 9.86 3.67 5.83
CA THR A 167 10.70 2.49 6.09
C THR A 167 9.93 1.29 6.61
N GLU A 168 8.68 1.47 7.01
CA GLU A 168 7.95 0.49 7.82
C GLU A 168 7.41 -0.64 6.98
N HIS A 169 7.06 -0.32 5.73
CA HIS A 169 6.75 -1.31 4.71
C HIS A 169 7.95 -2.19 4.35
N MET A 170 9.19 -1.70 4.54
CA MET A 170 10.43 -2.47 4.32
C MET A 170 10.67 -3.54 5.40
N PHE A 171 9.89 -3.54 6.48
CA PHE A 171 10.00 -4.49 7.58
C PHE A 171 8.86 -5.53 7.62
N LEU A 172 7.88 -5.41 6.72
CA LEU A 172 6.79 -6.37 6.58
C LEU A 172 7.19 -7.59 5.73
N GLY A 173 6.30 -8.58 5.62
CA GLY A 173 6.55 -9.83 4.88
C GLY A 173 7.57 -10.73 5.58
N ASP A 174 8.49 -11.32 4.82
CA ASP A 174 9.50 -12.27 5.31
C ASP A 174 10.43 -11.69 6.40
N ARG A 175 10.45 -10.37 6.56
CA ARG A 175 11.30 -9.65 7.52
C ARG A 175 10.60 -9.43 8.86
N ARG A 176 9.29 -9.66 8.91
CA ARG A 176 8.48 -9.53 10.12
C ARG A 176 9.07 -10.34 11.26
N GLU A 177 9.50 -11.58 11.00
CA GLU A 177 10.10 -12.45 12.01
C GLU A 177 11.37 -11.85 12.65
N LEU A 178 12.18 -11.13 11.87
CA LEU A 178 13.38 -10.47 12.39
C LEU A 178 13.02 -9.29 13.31
N VAL A 179 11.93 -8.59 13.02
CA VAL A 179 11.39 -7.54 13.90
C VAL A 179 10.79 -8.15 15.15
N GLU A 180 10.07 -9.27 15.04
CA GLU A 180 9.55 -10.01 16.19
C GLU A 180 10.68 -10.46 17.13
N ARG A 181 11.79 -10.99 16.58
CA ARG A 181 13.00 -11.31 17.36
C ARG A 181 13.61 -10.08 18.05
N LEU A 182 13.63 -8.94 17.37
CA LEU A 182 14.09 -7.68 17.96
C LEU A 182 13.20 -7.25 19.14
N ILE A 183 11.87 -7.42 19.02
CA ILE A 183 10.89 -7.09 20.06
C ILE A 183 11.03 -8.02 21.27
N LEU A 184 11.34 -9.29 21.04
CA LEU A 184 11.50 -10.31 22.08
C LEU A 184 12.90 -10.35 22.71
N ALA A 185 13.87 -9.60 22.17
CA ALA A 185 15.24 -9.61 22.67
C ALA A 185 15.33 -9.05 24.10
N ASP A 186 15.69 -9.90 25.06
CA ASP A 186 15.83 -9.54 26.48
C ASP A 186 17.26 -9.04 26.78
N THR A 187 18.23 -9.40 25.94
CA THR A 187 19.63 -8.99 26.09
C THR A 187 20.08 -8.00 25.01
N GLN A 188 21.10 -7.21 25.34
CA GLN A 188 21.74 -6.31 24.37
C GLN A 188 22.33 -7.09 23.18
N THR A 189 22.87 -8.29 23.43
CA THR A 189 23.47 -9.15 22.39
C THR A 189 22.43 -9.64 21.39
N GLU A 190 21.30 -10.18 21.85
CA GLU A 190 20.20 -10.63 20.96
C GLU A 190 19.63 -9.47 20.12
N ARG A 191 19.54 -8.28 20.73
CA ARG A 191 19.11 -7.07 20.02
C ARG A 191 20.08 -6.70 18.91
N GLU A 192 21.38 -6.68 19.21
CA GLU A 192 22.43 -6.38 18.23
C GLU A 192 22.47 -7.39 17.09
N GLU A 193 22.29 -8.68 17.38
CA GLU A 193 22.18 -9.73 16.36
C GLU A 193 20.98 -9.52 15.44
N SER A 194 19.81 -9.20 16.01
CA SER A 194 18.59 -8.92 15.24
C SER A 194 18.76 -7.68 14.35
N LEU A 195 19.34 -6.60 14.88
CA LEU A 195 19.63 -5.38 14.11
C LEU A 195 20.66 -5.65 13.00
N LYS A 196 21.68 -6.47 13.26
CA LYS A 196 22.69 -6.86 12.27
C LYS A 196 22.10 -7.70 11.14
N ALA A 197 21.09 -8.53 11.43
CA ALA A 197 20.35 -9.29 10.43
C ALA A 197 19.45 -8.39 9.55
N LEU A 198 18.85 -7.35 10.14
CA LEU A 198 18.00 -6.39 9.42
C LEU A 198 18.79 -5.45 8.50
N LEU A 199 19.99 -5.03 8.93
CA LEU A 199 20.84 -4.06 8.21
C LEU A 199 21.05 -4.38 6.72
N PRO A 200 21.53 -5.57 6.29
CA PRO A 200 21.81 -5.84 4.88
C PRO A 200 20.53 -5.82 4.02
N LEU A 201 19.40 -6.23 4.59
CA LEU A 201 18.11 -6.23 3.89
C LEU A 201 17.63 -4.80 3.64
N GLN A 202 17.67 -3.96 4.67
CA GLN A 202 17.26 -2.57 4.53
C GLN A 202 18.23 -1.77 3.63
N ARG A 203 19.54 -2.07 3.71
CA ARG A 203 20.54 -1.47 2.82
C ARG A 203 20.23 -1.79 1.36
N ARG A 204 19.89 -3.05 1.05
CA ARG A 204 19.55 -3.46 -0.33
C ARG A 204 18.38 -2.66 -0.88
N ASP A 205 17.31 -2.52 -0.12
CA ASP A 205 16.14 -1.74 -0.56
C ASP A 205 16.49 -0.28 -0.84
N PHE A 206 17.36 0.33 -0.02
CA PHE A 206 17.82 1.70 -0.27
C PHE A 206 18.73 1.79 -1.50
N VAL A 207 19.57 0.79 -1.77
CA VAL A 207 20.39 0.75 -2.99
C VAL A 207 19.48 0.76 -4.23
N GLU A 208 18.46 -0.11 -4.25
CA GLU A 208 17.48 -0.20 -5.33
C GLU A 208 16.66 1.11 -5.46
N LEU A 209 16.24 1.70 -4.34
CA LEU A 209 15.48 2.96 -4.32
C LEU A 209 16.32 4.14 -4.83
N PHE A 210 17.58 4.24 -4.43
CA PHE A 210 18.48 5.30 -4.88
C PHE A 210 18.88 5.14 -6.34
N GLU A 211 18.99 3.90 -6.83
CA GLU A 211 19.15 3.61 -8.25
C GLU A 211 17.93 4.09 -9.06
N ALA A 212 16.71 3.74 -8.63
CA ALA A 212 15.48 4.18 -9.26
C ALA A 212 15.37 5.70 -9.37
N MET A 213 15.90 6.42 -8.38
CA MET A 213 15.81 7.88 -8.27
C MET A 213 17.13 8.60 -8.54
N ASP A 214 18.05 7.99 -9.28
CA ASP A 214 19.35 8.59 -9.59
C ASP A 214 19.23 10.03 -10.15
N GLY A 215 19.95 10.97 -9.53
CA GLY A 215 19.93 12.41 -9.84
C GLY A 215 18.73 13.19 -9.26
N LEU A 216 17.86 12.54 -8.47
CA LEU A 216 16.71 13.15 -7.81
C LEU A 216 16.78 12.96 -6.29
N PRO A 217 16.25 13.91 -5.50
CA PRO A 217 16.34 13.82 -4.05
C PRO A 217 15.33 12.81 -3.49
N VAL A 218 15.76 12.00 -2.52
CA VAL A 218 14.92 11.01 -1.81
C VAL A 218 14.86 11.37 -0.32
N THR A 219 13.65 11.55 0.20
CA THR A 219 13.41 11.86 1.62
C THR A 219 12.89 10.61 2.33
N VAL A 220 13.71 10.05 3.23
CA VAL A 220 13.40 8.84 4.00
C VAL A 220 12.91 9.20 5.39
N ARG A 221 11.80 8.61 5.82
CA ARG A 221 11.30 8.68 7.19
C ARG A 221 11.67 7.39 7.93
N LEU A 222 12.30 7.54 9.09
CA LEU A 222 12.61 6.44 9.99
C LEU A 222 11.33 5.78 10.54
N LEU A 223 11.48 4.66 11.25
CA LEU A 223 10.36 3.86 11.73
C LEU A 223 9.38 4.70 12.60
N ASP A 224 8.11 4.77 12.19
CA ASP A 224 7.06 5.55 12.86
C ASP A 224 5.96 4.77 13.61
N PRO A 225 5.47 3.59 13.19
CA PRO A 225 4.39 2.89 13.86
C PRO A 225 4.87 2.26 15.17
N PRO A 226 3.94 2.04 16.11
CA PRO A 226 4.21 1.26 17.29
C PRO A 226 4.51 -0.21 16.95
N LEU A 227 5.29 -0.86 17.80
CA LEU A 227 5.79 -2.21 17.52
C LEU A 227 4.71 -3.30 17.48
N HIS A 228 3.57 -3.09 18.15
CA HIS A 228 2.48 -4.06 18.11
C HIS A 228 1.89 -4.25 16.71
N GLU A 229 2.08 -3.29 15.79
CA GLU A 229 1.67 -3.45 14.39
C GLU A 229 2.47 -4.54 13.65
N PHE A 230 3.66 -4.90 14.14
CA PHE A 230 4.46 -6.00 13.60
C PHE A 230 4.14 -7.34 14.29
N LEU A 231 3.40 -7.32 15.40
CA LEU A 231 3.07 -8.54 16.14
C LEU A 231 1.74 -9.14 15.68
N PRO A 232 1.53 -10.46 15.88
CA PRO A 232 0.26 -11.09 15.54
C PRO A 232 -0.90 -10.52 16.35
N ASP A 233 -2.13 -10.66 15.82
CA ASP A 233 -3.32 -10.23 16.56
C ASP A 233 -3.41 -10.94 17.92
N ILE A 234 -3.73 -10.16 18.96
CA ILE A 234 -3.81 -10.64 20.34
C ILE A 234 -4.79 -11.80 20.48
N THR A 235 -5.95 -11.73 19.81
CA THR A 235 -7.00 -12.75 19.88
C THR A 235 -6.54 -14.01 19.18
N GLU A 236 -6.00 -13.88 17.98
CA GLU A 236 -5.48 -15.01 17.21
C GLU A 236 -4.33 -15.72 17.93
N LEU A 237 -3.42 -14.94 18.52
CA LEU A 237 -2.29 -15.48 19.28
C LEU A 237 -2.76 -16.14 20.58
N SER A 238 -3.71 -15.56 21.32
CA SER A 238 -4.31 -16.19 22.50
C SER A 238 -4.98 -17.52 22.16
N VAL A 239 -5.72 -17.59 21.04
CA VAL A 239 -6.35 -18.84 20.59
C VAL A 239 -5.30 -19.89 20.22
N ARG A 240 -4.22 -19.49 19.52
CA ARG A 240 -3.11 -20.40 19.18
C ARG A 240 -2.42 -20.96 20.41
N VAL A 241 -2.12 -20.12 21.41
CA VAL A 241 -1.52 -20.56 22.67
C VAL A 241 -2.44 -21.55 23.40
N ALA A 242 -3.73 -21.21 23.57
CA ALA A 242 -4.69 -22.10 24.25
C ALA A 242 -4.88 -23.44 23.52
N LEU A 243 -4.86 -23.44 22.19
CA LEU A 243 -4.94 -24.66 21.39
C LEU A 243 -3.70 -25.53 21.57
N ALA A 244 -2.50 -24.93 21.53
CA ALA A 244 -1.24 -25.64 21.73
C ALA A 244 -1.15 -26.22 23.16
N GLU A 245 -1.58 -25.47 24.18
CA GLU A 245 -1.71 -25.98 25.56
C GLU A 245 -2.64 -27.20 25.64
N SER A 246 -3.81 -27.12 24.99
CA SER A 246 -4.77 -28.24 24.99
C SER A 246 -4.24 -29.50 24.28
N ARG A 247 -3.35 -29.32 23.30
CA ARG A 247 -2.71 -30.39 22.52
C ARG A 247 -1.39 -30.86 23.13
N GLN A 248 -0.94 -30.25 24.22
CA GLN A 248 0.39 -30.48 24.82
C GLN A 248 1.54 -30.27 23.82
N GLU A 249 1.37 -29.33 22.89
CA GLU A 249 2.41 -28.94 21.93
C GLU A 249 3.35 -27.90 22.56
N PRO A 250 4.65 -27.87 22.19
CA PRO A 250 5.56 -26.82 22.63
C PRO A 250 5.10 -25.44 22.13
N HIS A 251 4.98 -24.47 23.03
CA HIS A 251 4.42 -23.14 22.72
C HIS A 251 5.13 -21.99 23.45
N GLU A 252 6.39 -22.19 23.86
CA GLU A 252 7.16 -21.19 24.62
C GLU A 252 7.34 -19.88 23.84
N ASN A 253 7.53 -19.96 22.53
CA ASN A 253 7.72 -18.77 21.69
C ASN A 253 6.42 -17.98 21.54
N GLU A 254 5.30 -18.68 21.32
CA GLU A 254 3.96 -18.10 21.24
C GLU A 254 3.55 -17.44 22.57
N LEU A 255 3.91 -18.04 23.70
CA LEU A 255 3.75 -17.46 25.03
C LEU A 255 4.55 -16.16 25.18
N ARG A 256 5.82 -16.15 24.77
CA ARG A 256 6.65 -14.94 24.81
C ARG A 256 6.11 -13.83 23.91
N LEU A 257 5.66 -14.18 22.70
CA LEU A 257 4.98 -13.24 21.80
C LEU A 257 3.72 -12.69 22.45
N LEU A 258 2.90 -13.54 23.07
CA LEU A 258 1.65 -13.10 23.70
C LEU A 258 1.91 -12.12 24.85
N GLN A 259 2.90 -12.41 25.68
CA GLN A 259 3.36 -11.52 26.74
C GLN A 259 3.88 -10.18 26.18
N ALA A 260 4.65 -10.22 25.09
CA ALA A 260 5.14 -9.01 24.43
C ALA A 260 4.00 -8.17 23.83
N VAL A 261 3.02 -8.81 23.19
CA VAL A 261 1.81 -8.15 22.67
C VAL A 261 1.05 -7.46 23.79
N HIS A 262 0.83 -8.12 24.93
CA HIS A 262 0.16 -7.51 26.07
C HIS A 262 0.93 -6.33 26.65
N ARG A 263 2.26 -6.45 26.75
CA ARG A 263 3.13 -5.37 27.26
C ARG A 263 3.17 -4.14 26.33
N LEU A 264 3.10 -4.37 25.03
CA LEU A 264 3.11 -3.32 24.00
C LEU A 264 1.70 -2.88 23.57
N HIS A 265 0.66 -3.43 24.19
CA HIS A 265 -0.71 -3.04 23.95
C HIS A 265 -0.96 -1.66 24.54
N GLU A 266 -1.49 -0.77 23.71
CA GLU A 266 -1.78 0.60 24.10
C GLU A 266 -3.25 0.90 23.85
N GLN A 267 -3.88 1.65 24.76
CA GLN A 267 -5.26 2.10 24.58
C GLN A 267 -5.43 2.99 23.35
N ASN A 268 -4.42 3.83 23.05
CA ASN A 268 -4.43 4.76 21.91
C ASN A 268 -3.10 4.72 21.16
N PRO A 269 -2.91 3.75 20.23
CA PRO A 269 -1.67 3.59 19.46
C PRO A 269 -1.20 4.83 18.71
N MET A 270 -2.14 5.68 18.26
CA MET A 270 -1.84 6.93 17.56
C MET A 270 -1.01 7.90 18.42
N LEU A 271 -1.20 7.88 19.75
CA LEU A 271 -0.56 8.79 20.71
C LEU A 271 0.47 8.09 21.60
N GLY A 272 0.77 6.81 21.33
CA GLY A 272 1.59 5.95 22.19
C GLY A 272 3.09 5.95 21.86
N LEU A 273 3.72 4.80 22.08
CA LEU A 273 5.15 4.57 21.91
C LEU A 273 5.49 4.28 20.45
N ARG A 274 5.72 5.37 19.70
CA ARG A 274 5.92 5.34 18.26
C ARG A 274 6.91 6.42 17.82
N GLY A 275 7.36 6.38 16.56
CA GLY A 275 8.25 7.39 15.98
C GLY A 275 9.49 7.66 16.81
N VAL A 276 9.81 8.94 17.02
CA VAL A 276 11.01 9.34 17.78
C VAL A 276 11.08 8.73 19.18
N ARG A 277 9.93 8.47 19.83
CA ARG A 277 9.88 7.86 21.18
C ARG A 277 10.36 6.42 21.14
N LEU A 278 10.02 5.70 20.08
CA LEU A 278 10.44 4.31 19.89
C LEU A 278 11.96 4.21 19.72
N GLY A 279 12.57 5.13 18.97
CA GLY A 279 14.02 5.20 18.82
C GLY A 279 14.79 5.45 20.12
N LEU A 280 14.14 6.03 21.14
CA LEU A 280 14.72 6.20 22.48
C LEU A 280 14.61 4.93 23.33
N VAL A 281 13.50 4.20 23.20
CA VAL A 281 13.25 2.96 23.97
C VAL A 281 14.02 1.77 23.41
N ILE A 282 14.30 1.75 22.11
CA ILE A 282 15.08 0.69 21.45
C ILE A 282 16.37 1.27 20.88
N PRO A 283 17.43 1.35 21.72
CA PRO A 283 18.74 1.79 21.26
C PRO A 283 19.23 0.96 20.08
N GLY A 284 19.81 1.65 19.10
CA GLY A 284 20.40 1.01 17.92
C GLY A 284 19.44 0.86 16.73
N LEU A 285 18.11 0.92 16.93
CA LEU A 285 17.15 0.81 15.84
C LEU A 285 17.34 1.92 14.79
N PHE A 286 17.31 3.18 15.21
CA PHE A 286 17.52 4.31 14.29
C PHE A 286 18.95 4.39 13.79
N THR A 287 19.94 3.97 14.61
CA THR A 287 21.34 3.87 14.18
C THR A 287 21.49 2.90 13.02
N MET A 288 20.84 1.74 13.09
CA MET A 288 20.82 0.73 12.03
C MET A 288 20.18 1.30 10.76
N GLN A 289 19.03 1.98 10.87
CA GLN A 289 18.37 2.59 9.71
C GLN A 289 19.23 3.68 9.05
N VAL A 290 19.82 4.59 9.85
CA VAL A 290 20.71 5.64 9.33
C VAL A 290 21.96 5.04 8.69
N ARG A 291 22.51 3.97 9.28
CA ARG A 291 23.63 3.22 8.70
C ARG A 291 23.25 2.58 7.37
N ALA A 292 22.09 1.94 7.27
CA ALA A 292 21.59 1.36 6.02
C ALA A 292 21.48 2.42 4.91
N ILE A 293 20.89 3.58 5.23
CA ILE A 293 20.76 4.73 4.31
C ILE A 293 22.14 5.22 3.87
N ALA A 294 23.06 5.43 4.82
CA ALA A 294 24.38 5.98 4.54
C ALA A 294 25.25 5.01 3.73
N GLU A 295 25.25 3.71 4.06
CA GLU A 295 25.96 2.68 3.31
C GLU A 295 25.42 2.55 1.88
N ALA A 296 24.10 2.51 1.71
CA ALA A 296 23.49 2.46 0.37
C ALA A 296 23.81 3.71 -0.47
N ALA A 297 23.76 4.90 0.13
CA ALA A 297 24.13 6.13 -0.56
C ALA A 297 25.63 6.17 -0.95
N ALA A 298 26.51 5.66 -0.08
CA ALA A 298 27.94 5.55 -0.37
C ALA A 298 28.22 4.56 -1.51
N GLU A 299 27.53 3.41 -1.52
CA GLU A 299 27.62 2.39 -2.57
C GLU A 299 27.20 2.98 -3.93
N ARG A 300 26.05 3.66 -3.99
CA ARG A 300 25.60 4.32 -5.23
C ARG A 300 26.55 5.43 -5.69
N ARG A 301 27.13 6.20 -4.77
CA ARG A 301 28.16 7.20 -5.12
C ARG A 301 29.42 6.56 -5.69
N ALA A 302 29.86 5.43 -5.14
CA ALA A 302 31.00 4.68 -5.68
C ALA A 302 30.72 4.13 -7.09
N ALA A 303 29.47 3.77 -7.38
CA ALA A 303 29.00 3.41 -8.72
C ALA A 303 28.83 4.61 -9.69
N LYS A 304 29.29 5.81 -9.30
CA LYS A 304 29.19 7.08 -10.07
C LYS A 304 27.76 7.58 -10.32
N CYS A 305 26.80 7.16 -9.51
CA CYS A 305 25.46 7.74 -9.46
C CYS A 305 25.41 8.97 -8.54
N ASP A 306 24.36 9.78 -8.64
CA ASP A 306 24.04 10.89 -7.73
C ASP A 306 22.81 10.56 -6.86
N PRO A 307 22.99 9.74 -5.80
CA PRO A 307 21.90 9.34 -4.89
C PRO A 307 21.53 10.43 -3.88
N VAL A 308 22.33 11.51 -3.76
CA VAL A 308 22.15 12.55 -2.74
C VAL A 308 22.33 13.92 -3.39
N ARG A 309 21.41 14.26 -4.28
CA ARG A 309 21.33 15.61 -4.81
C ARG A 309 20.71 16.51 -3.75
N ARG A 310 21.47 17.51 -3.27
CA ARG A 310 20.93 18.55 -2.36
C ARG A 310 19.83 19.32 -3.11
N SER A 311 18.67 19.45 -2.47
CA SER A 311 17.43 20.05 -3.00
C SER A 311 17.56 21.51 -3.37
#